data_AF-A0A842KPW2-F1
#
_entry.id   AF-A0A842KPW2-F1
#
_cell.length_a   1.000
_cell.length_b   1.000
_cell.length_c   1.000
_cell.angle_alpha   90.00
_cell.angle_beta   90.00
_cell.angle_gamma   90.00
#
_symmetry.space_group_name_H-M   'P 1'
#
loop_
_entity.id
_entity.type
_entity.pdbx_description
1 polymer ?
#
loop_
_entity_poly.entity_id
_entity_poly.type
_entity_poly.pdbx_seq_one_letter_code
_entity_poly.pdbx_strand_id
1 'polypeptide(L)'
;MFITTAKCEGIGECVKACPTDAIRLIDGKAFSCITCGTCAEECPNKAIQQNKYGGFVVDRAKCNLCGICEYVCPVNSIKIEDDIVKGICARCGLCEEACPVNARIDAFDLIEERQLKFLEALDFAVKIPKKRKPLKKEVGRTNVITDLEKCIKCKRCQYYCPTGAIIVDLEGDGLCSECRVCEDVCPVGAIKDTTIDPEKCTLCLKCMEECPNNAIYTDDFTVQIRKPEKELEGIIVSCLNCGLCASVCGTGALKMVDGKIRYDPSLCEECEEKPCLDVCPVGTLRSGAHGRLKGYCVSCGKCIESCDIYEARSFQKVKWDGTVSEDCISCGTCAEVCPKDAITLKRGSIEVDFDKCILCEKCGIHCPTDAIPKTTMRKKTIKDGFTLIDDRLCIKCGLCIETCPEDAITKTPENRIVVDENKCIYCGACNNICPAKAILFEREFSLSK
;
A
#
# COMPACT_ATOMS: atom_id res chain seq x y z
N MET A 1 13.92 -9.81 -15.08
CA MET A 1 14.42 -9.62 -16.47
C MET A 1 13.65 -10.57 -17.35
N PHE A 2 13.31 -10.22 -18.58
CA PHE A 2 12.63 -11.16 -19.46
C PHE A 2 13.63 -12.07 -20.17
N ILE A 3 13.43 -13.38 -20.06
CA ILE A 3 14.24 -14.38 -20.75
C ILE A 3 13.43 -15.12 -21.79
N THR A 4 14.17 -15.82 -22.64
CA THR A 4 13.62 -16.58 -23.77
C THR A 4 13.89 -18.05 -23.52
N THR A 5 12.85 -18.87 -23.59
CA THR A 5 12.95 -20.33 -23.44
C THR A 5 13.33 -21.00 -24.76
N ALA A 6 13.63 -22.30 -24.68
CA ALA A 6 13.90 -23.12 -25.85
C ALA A 6 12.74 -23.12 -26.87
N LYS A 7 11.50 -22.86 -26.43
CA LYS A 7 10.28 -22.79 -27.27
C LYS A 7 10.29 -21.67 -28.32
N CYS A 8 11.22 -20.71 -28.24
CA CYS A 8 11.20 -19.57 -29.16
C CYS A 8 11.48 -20.01 -30.61
N GLU A 9 10.56 -19.74 -31.51
CA GLU A 9 10.68 -20.10 -32.94
C GLU A 9 11.24 -18.96 -33.81
N GLY A 10 11.68 -17.86 -33.20
CA GLY A 10 12.27 -16.73 -33.94
C GLY A 10 11.27 -15.84 -34.68
N ILE A 11 9.97 -15.96 -34.40
CA ILE A 11 8.88 -15.22 -35.07
C ILE A 11 9.06 -13.69 -35.00
N GLY A 12 9.56 -13.18 -33.86
CA GLY A 12 9.92 -11.76 -33.73
C GLY A 12 8.78 -10.81 -33.31
N GLU A 13 7.57 -11.28 -33.00
CA GLU A 13 6.47 -10.41 -32.53
C GLU A 13 6.86 -9.62 -31.25
N CYS A 14 7.58 -10.26 -30.34
CA CYS A 14 8.12 -9.58 -29.16
C CYS A 14 9.10 -8.44 -29.48
N VAL A 15 9.81 -8.51 -30.62
CA VAL A 15 10.71 -7.43 -31.09
C VAL A 15 9.86 -6.25 -31.56
N LYS A 16 8.85 -6.50 -32.38
CA LYS A 16 7.93 -5.46 -32.89
C LYS A 16 7.15 -4.76 -31.78
N ALA A 17 6.74 -5.51 -30.76
CA ALA A 17 6.00 -5.00 -29.62
C ALA A 17 6.88 -4.22 -28.62
N CYS A 18 8.22 -4.25 -28.76
CA CYS A 18 9.11 -3.64 -27.78
C CYS A 18 9.16 -2.11 -27.94
N PRO A 19 8.67 -1.32 -26.97
CA PRO A 19 8.59 0.15 -27.11
C PRO A 19 9.93 0.86 -26.92
N THR A 20 10.99 0.11 -26.61
CA THR A 20 12.33 0.63 -26.27
C THR A 20 13.40 0.03 -27.17
N ASP A 21 13.02 -0.76 -28.18
CA ASP A 21 13.93 -1.51 -29.05
C ASP A 21 14.97 -2.35 -28.27
N ALA A 22 14.57 -2.83 -27.08
CA ALA A 22 15.43 -3.58 -26.17
C ALA A 22 15.57 -5.06 -26.53
N ILE A 23 14.97 -5.52 -27.64
CA ILE A 23 14.92 -6.93 -28.03
C ILE A 23 15.44 -7.07 -29.47
N ARG A 24 16.31 -8.05 -29.69
CA ARG A 24 16.80 -8.45 -31.01
C ARG A 24 16.84 -9.96 -31.14
N LEU A 25 16.97 -10.48 -32.36
CA LEU A 25 17.20 -11.91 -32.58
C LEU A 25 18.70 -12.21 -32.62
N ILE A 26 19.13 -13.24 -31.91
CA ILE A 26 20.48 -13.84 -31.97
C ILE A 26 20.26 -15.33 -32.24
N ASP A 27 20.82 -15.84 -33.34
CA ASP A 27 20.66 -17.24 -33.77
C ASP A 27 19.20 -17.71 -33.78
N GLY A 28 18.29 -16.85 -34.27
CA GLY A 28 16.86 -17.13 -34.33
C GLY A 28 16.13 -17.11 -32.98
N LYS A 29 16.77 -16.66 -31.89
CA LYS A 29 16.16 -16.54 -30.56
C LYS A 29 16.09 -15.08 -30.12
N ALA A 30 14.99 -14.68 -29.51
CA ALA A 30 14.85 -13.35 -28.93
C ALA A 30 15.82 -13.16 -27.75
N PHE A 31 16.58 -12.09 -27.76
CA PHE A 31 17.49 -11.68 -26.71
C PHE A 31 17.20 -10.23 -26.34
N SER A 32 17.21 -9.92 -25.04
CA SER A 32 16.92 -8.58 -24.54
C SER A 32 17.90 -8.13 -23.46
N CYS A 33 17.90 -6.83 -23.16
CA CYS A 33 18.59 -6.27 -22.00
C CYS A 33 18.36 -7.12 -20.73
N ILE A 34 19.45 -7.41 -20.01
CA ILE A 34 19.46 -8.25 -18.81
C ILE A 34 19.14 -7.50 -17.51
N THR A 35 18.83 -6.20 -17.61
CA THR A 35 18.48 -5.33 -16.46
C THR A 35 19.52 -5.33 -15.35
N CYS A 36 20.82 -5.35 -15.70
CA CYS A 36 21.92 -5.36 -14.72
C CYS A 36 22.12 -4.04 -13.99
N GLY A 37 21.64 -2.92 -14.55
CA GLY A 37 21.71 -1.61 -13.91
C GLY A 37 23.01 -0.82 -14.10
N THR A 38 24.04 -1.41 -14.71
CA THR A 38 25.33 -0.73 -14.97
C THR A 38 25.16 0.61 -15.70
N CYS A 39 24.23 0.69 -16.66
CA CYS A 39 23.95 1.94 -17.37
C CYS A 39 23.37 3.04 -16.46
N ALA A 40 22.65 2.67 -15.40
CA ALA A 40 22.13 3.61 -14.41
C ALA A 40 23.20 4.04 -13.40
N GLU A 41 24.01 3.09 -12.94
CA GLU A 41 25.11 3.33 -11.99
C GLU A 41 26.17 4.28 -12.59
N GLU A 42 26.52 4.07 -13.86
CA GLU A 42 27.54 4.85 -14.57
C GLU A 42 26.99 6.12 -15.22
N CYS A 43 25.69 6.43 -15.09
CA CYS A 43 25.09 7.60 -15.72
C CYS A 43 25.49 8.89 -14.98
N PRO A 44 26.34 9.77 -15.56
CA PRO A 44 26.82 10.96 -14.84
C PRO A 44 25.69 11.95 -14.53
N ASN A 45 24.66 12.00 -15.38
CA ASN A 45 23.53 12.90 -15.21
C ASN A 45 22.40 12.30 -14.35
N LYS A 46 22.54 11.04 -13.90
CA LYS A 46 21.46 10.30 -13.22
C LYS A 46 20.14 10.30 -14.01
N ALA A 47 20.26 10.27 -15.34
CA ALA A 47 19.13 10.25 -16.26
C ALA A 47 18.49 8.86 -16.33
N ILE A 48 19.23 7.79 -16.06
CA ILE A 48 18.72 6.42 -16.10
C ILE A 48 18.40 5.97 -14.67
N GLN A 49 17.18 5.48 -14.45
CA GLN A 49 16.71 5.06 -13.13
C GLN A 49 15.84 3.82 -13.22
N GLN A 50 15.78 3.05 -12.13
CA GLN A 50 14.90 1.89 -12.06
C GLN A 50 13.45 2.35 -11.85
N ASN A 51 12.52 1.79 -12.62
CA ASN A 51 11.08 2.02 -12.45
C ASN A 51 10.46 1.02 -11.47
N LYS A 52 9.16 1.17 -11.23
CA LYS A 52 8.42 0.32 -10.29
C LYS A 52 8.22 -1.12 -10.77
N TYR A 53 8.43 -1.41 -12.06
CA TYR A 53 8.46 -2.77 -12.62
C TYR A 53 9.85 -3.44 -12.48
N GLY A 54 10.81 -2.75 -11.87
CA GLY A 54 12.19 -3.22 -11.72
C GLY A 54 13.01 -3.17 -13.01
N GLY A 55 12.49 -2.55 -14.08
CA GLY A 55 13.22 -2.24 -15.31
C GLY A 55 13.86 -0.86 -15.23
N PHE A 56 14.59 -0.46 -16.27
CA PHE A 56 15.25 0.86 -16.31
C PHE A 56 14.59 1.76 -17.35
N VAL A 57 14.49 3.04 -17.01
CA VAL A 57 13.87 4.08 -17.85
C VAL A 57 14.81 5.27 -17.95
N VAL A 58 14.67 6.05 -19.02
CA VAL A 58 15.53 7.19 -19.32
C VAL A 58 14.73 8.48 -19.15
N ASP A 59 15.12 9.30 -18.18
CA ASP A 59 14.66 10.67 -18.02
C ASP A 59 15.31 11.55 -19.10
N ARG A 60 14.54 11.80 -20.17
CA ARG A 60 15.01 12.57 -21.33
C ARG A 60 15.24 14.04 -20.99
N ALA A 61 14.68 14.57 -19.91
CA ALA A 61 14.98 15.94 -19.47
C ALA A 61 16.39 16.07 -18.89
N LYS A 62 16.97 14.97 -18.37
CA LYS A 62 18.33 14.93 -17.80
C LYS A 62 19.38 14.35 -18.75
N CYS A 63 18.97 13.59 -19.76
CA CYS A 63 19.88 12.94 -20.69
C CYS A 63 20.53 13.96 -21.64
N ASN A 64 21.86 13.98 -21.73
CA ASN A 64 22.61 14.81 -22.67
C ASN A 64 23.24 14.00 -23.82
N LEU A 65 22.84 12.73 -23.98
CA LEU A 65 23.29 11.83 -25.05
C LEU A 65 24.81 11.59 -25.09
N CYS A 66 25.49 11.60 -23.94
CA CYS A 66 26.95 11.39 -23.87
C CYS A 66 27.47 9.98 -24.27
N GLY A 67 26.60 8.99 -24.46
CA GLY A 67 26.99 7.65 -24.93
C GLY A 67 27.59 6.70 -23.88
N ILE A 68 27.80 7.13 -22.63
CA ILE A 68 28.40 6.27 -21.58
C ILE A 68 27.59 4.98 -21.38
N CYS A 69 26.26 5.08 -21.35
CA CYS A 69 25.39 3.92 -21.17
C CYS A 69 25.53 2.87 -22.29
N GLU A 70 25.83 3.29 -23.52
CA GLU A 70 26.12 2.41 -24.64
C GLU A 70 27.48 1.74 -24.46
N TYR A 71 28.51 2.52 -24.11
CA TYR A 71 29.86 2.03 -23.86
C TYR A 71 29.96 0.98 -22.75
N VAL A 72 29.27 1.20 -21.62
CA VAL A 72 29.34 0.31 -20.45
C VAL A 72 28.39 -0.90 -20.53
N CYS A 73 27.58 -1.02 -21.59
CA CYS A 73 26.58 -2.08 -21.67
C CYS A 73 27.24 -3.45 -21.90
N PRO A 74 27.22 -4.39 -20.92
CA PRO A 74 27.98 -5.64 -21.02
C PRO A 74 27.43 -6.59 -22.08
N VAL A 75 26.19 -6.39 -22.52
CA VAL A 75 25.51 -7.20 -23.53
C VAL A 75 25.30 -6.45 -24.85
N ASN A 76 25.90 -5.27 -24.98
CA ASN A 76 25.79 -4.40 -26.16
C ASN A 76 24.33 -4.26 -26.64
N SER A 77 23.43 -3.97 -25.70
CA SER A 77 21.98 -3.85 -25.96
C SER A 77 21.58 -2.41 -26.25
N ILE A 78 22.33 -1.43 -25.73
CA ILE A 78 21.99 -0.01 -25.75
C ILE A 78 22.56 0.65 -27.00
N LYS A 79 21.78 1.54 -27.62
CA LYS A 79 22.19 2.37 -28.76
C LYS A 79 21.54 3.74 -28.67
N ILE A 80 22.20 4.77 -29.21
CA ILE A 80 21.60 6.11 -29.36
C ILE A 80 21.28 6.34 -30.84
N GLU A 81 20.00 6.48 -31.16
CA GLU A 81 19.49 6.71 -32.52
C GLU A 81 18.39 7.78 -32.47
N ASP A 82 18.38 8.72 -33.42
CA ASP A 82 17.39 9.81 -33.51
C ASP A 82 17.20 10.57 -32.18
N ASP A 83 18.31 10.89 -31.49
CA ASP A 83 18.32 11.54 -30.17
C ASP A 83 17.53 10.78 -29.07
N ILE A 84 17.40 9.46 -29.23
CA ILE A 84 16.72 8.56 -28.30
C ILE A 84 17.67 7.44 -27.88
N VAL A 85 17.78 7.23 -26.58
CA VAL A 85 18.45 6.06 -26.01
C VAL A 85 17.52 4.86 -26.13
N LYS A 86 17.88 3.92 -26.99
CA LYS A 86 17.21 2.64 -27.21
C LYS A 86 17.93 1.51 -26.49
N GLY A 87 17.31 0.34 -26.41
CA GLY A 87 17.97 -0.86 -25.96
C GLY A 87 17.86 -1.16 -24.46
N ILE A 88 17.21 -0.29 -23.70
CA ILE A 88 17.03 -0.42 -22.24
C ILE A 88 15.64 -0.97 -21.95
N CYS A 89 15.57 -2.14 -21.30
CA CYS A 89 14.28 -2.76 -20.98
C CYS A 89 13.62 -2.07 -19.78
N ALA A 90 12.46 -1.46 -20.03
CA ALA A 90 11.58 -0.89 -18.99
C ALA A 90 10.77 -1.93 -18.20
N ARG A 91 10.95 -3.23 -18.50
CA ARG A 91 10.18 -4.35 -17.95
C ARG A 91 8.64 -4.18 -18.04
N CYS A 92 8.13 -3.70 -19.17
CA CYS A 92 6.71 -3.42 -19.35
C CYS A 92 5.80 -4.64 -19.58
N GLY A 93 6.35 -5.84 -19.82
CA GLY A 93 5.57 -7.07 -20.03
C GLY A 93 5.07 -7.33 -21.45
N LEU A 94 5.04 -6.32 -22.34
CA LEU A 94 4.51 -6.48 -23.71
C LEU A 94 5.15 -7.61 -24.52
N CYS A 95 6.44 -7.89 -24.30
CA CYS A 95 7.14 -8.94 -25.04
C CYS A 95 6.69 -10.36 -24.66
N GLU A 96 6.13 -10.53 -23.47
CA GLU A 96 5.54 -11.79 -23.00
C GLU A 96 4.16 -11.98 -23.63
N GLU A 97 3.29 -10.97 -23.54
CA GLU A 97 1.94 -10.99 -24.14
C GLU A 97 1.96 -11.15 -25.65
N ALA A 98 2.88 -10.46 -26.34
CA ALA A 98 3.01 -10.55 -27.78
C ALA A 98 3.65 -11.87 -28.26
N CYS A 99 4.10 -12.76 -27.35
CA CYS A 99 4.79 -13.99 -27.73
C CYS A 99 3.78 -15.11 -28.01
N PRO A 100 3.51 -15.48 -29.28
CA PRO A 100 2.45 -16.44 -29.63
C PRO A 100 2.70 -17.87 -29.09
N VAL A 101 3.96 -18.19 -28.80
CA VAL A 101 4.39 -19.51 -28.32
C VAL A 101 4.77 -19.50 -26.82
N ASN A 102 4.46 -18.40 -26.10
CA ASN A 102 4.79 -18.23 -24.68
C ASN A 102 6.25 -18.55 -24.35
N ALA A 103 7.16 -18.16 -25.26
CA ALA A 103 8.59 -18.41 -25.11
C ALA A 103 9.30 -17.30 -24.35
N ARG A 104 8.74 -16.09 -24.30
CA ARG A 104 9.21 -14.97 -23.49
C ARG A 104 8.52 -15.02 -22.14
N ILE A 105 9.30 -14.97 -21.07
CA ILE A 105 8.80 -15.09 -19.70
C ILE A 105 9.62 -14.19 -18.78
N ASP A 106 9.01 -13.66 -17.72
CA ASP A 106 9.78 -12.97 -16.69
C ASP A 106 10.59 -14.01 -15.91
N ALA A 107 11.91 -13.79 -15.80
CA ALA A 107 12.81 -14.70 -15.10
C ALA A 107 12.40 -14.93 -13.64
N PHE A 108 11.67 -13.99 -13.04
CA PHE A 108 11.12 -14.17 -11.69
C PHE A 108 10.22 -15.39 -11.59
N ASP A 109 9.44 -15.68 -12.63
CA ASP A 109 8.49 -16.81 -12.63
C ASP A 109 9.20 -18.16 -12.80
N LEU A 110 10.49 -18.16 -13.17
CA LEU A 110 11.32 -19.35 -13.29
C LEU A 110 12.15 -19.67 -12.04
N ILE A 111 12.26 -18.72 -11.10
CA ILE A 111 13.24 -18.80 -10.01
C ILE A 111 12.88 -19.88 -9.00
N GLU A 112 11.62 -20.27 -8.80
CA GLU A 112 11.32 -21.41 -7.92
C GLU A 112 11.55 -22.75 -8.62
N GLU A 113 10.83 -23.06 -9.70
CA GLU A 113 10.86 -24.41 -10.26
C GLU A 113 12.20 -24.82 -10.87
N ARG A 114 12.89 -23.90 -11.56
CA ARG A 114 14.18 -24.23 -12.18
C ARG A 114 15.34 -24.19 -11.21
N GLN A 115 15.34 -23.32 -10.20
CA GLN A 115 16.40 -23.39 -9.18
C GLN A 115 16.29 -24.68 -8.37
N LEU A 116 15.08 -25.12 -8.02
CA LEU A 116 14.85 -26.43 -7.40
C LEU A 116 15.36 -27.57 -8.30
N LYS A 117 14.90 -27.64 -9.55
CA LYS A 117 15.33 -28.70 -10.50
C LYS A 117 16.82 -28.66 -10.84
N PHE A 118 17.43 -27.47 -10.90
CA PHE A 118 18.85 -27.30 -11.17
C PHE A 118 19.71 -27.64 -9.95
N LEU A 119 19.28 -27.28 -8.74
CA LEU A 119 19.95 -27.67 -7.48
C LEU A 119 19.82 -29.18 -7.21
N GLU A 120 18.67 -29.78 -7.53
CA GLU A 120 18.48 -31.25 -7.50
C GLU A 120 19.36 -31.98 -8.51
N ALA A 121 19.63 -31.36 -9.67
CA ALA A 121 20.49 -31.93 -10.72
C ALA A 121 22.01 -31.74 -10.46
N LEU A 122 22.40 -30.89 -9.50
CA LEU A 122 23.80 -30.52 -9.22
C LEU A 122 24.40 -31.29 -8.03
N ASP A 123 23.95 -32.51 -7.75
CA ASP A 123 24.55 -33.40 -6.74
C ASP A 123 25.95 -33.94 -7.13
N PHE A 124 26.81 -33.07 -7.70
CA PHE A 124 28.24 -33.30 -7.87
C PHE A 124 29.03 -31.99 -7.66
N ALA A 125 29.76 -31.95 -6.54
CA ALA A 125 31.06 -31.28 -6.37
C ALA A 125 31.17 -29.74 -6.53
N VAL A 126 30.23 -28.96 -6.01
CA VAL A 126 30.48 -27.53 -5.71
C VAL A 126 30.07 -27.23 -4.27
N LYS A 127 30.98 -26.68 -3.45
CA LYS A 127 30.62 -26.14 -2.13
C LYS A 127 29.66 -24.98 -2.34
N ILE A 128 28.37 -25.26 -2.17
CA ILE A 128 27.30 -24.29 -2.24
C ILE A 128 27.62 -23.17 -1.22
N PRO A 129 27.81 -21.91 -1.64
CA PRO A 129 27.94 -20.81 -0.70
C PRO A 129 26.72 -20.82 0.21
N LYS A 130 26.94 -20.71 1.54
CA LYS A 130 25.95 -20.90 2.62
C LYS A 130 24.53 -20.60 2.15
N LYS A 131 23.64 -21.61 2.24
CA LYS A 131 22.20 -21.55 1.93
C LYS A 131 21.69 -20.12 2.09
N ARG A 132 21.35 -19.45 0.97
CA ARG A 132 20.45 -18.29 1.04
C ARG A 132 19.24 -18.76 1.84
N LYS A 133 18.84 -18.01 2.87
CA LYS A 133 17.63 -18.33 3.63
C LYS A 133 16.51 -18.55 2.61
N PRO A 134 15.67 -19.58 2.77
CA PRO A 134 14.51 -19.73 1.91
C PRO A 134 13.72 -18.43 1.97
N LEU A 135 13.44 -17.85 0.79
CA LEU A 135 12.64 -16.63 0.70
C LEU A 135 11.32 -16.89 1.40
N LYS A 136 10.92 -15.98 2.29
CA LYS A 136 9.60 -16.09 2.92
C LYS A 136 8.54 -16.03 1.82
N LYS A 137 7.51 -16.88 1.92
CA LYS A 137 6.36 -16.88 1.00
C LYS A 137 5.18 -16.09 1.53
N GLU A 138 5.21 -15.75 2.82
CA GLU A 138 4.19 -14.97 3.49
C GLU A 138 4.83 -14.11 4.57
N VAL A 139 4.14 -13.03 4.92
CA VAL A 139 4.44 -12.20 6.08
C VAL A 139 3.28 -12.32 7.06
N GLY A 140 3.56 -12.21 8.36
CA GLY A 140 2.52 -12.24 9.38
C GLY A 140 2.81 -11.32 10.55
N ARG A 141 1.75 -10.85 11.19
CA ARG A 141 1.80 -10.09 12.45
C ARG A 141 0.66 -10.50 13.37
N THR A 142 0.83 -10.27 14.66
CA THR A 142 -0.25 -10.43 15.62
C THR A 142 -0.76 -9.07 16.06
N ASN A 143 -2.06 -8.85 15.90
CA ASN A 143 -2.75 -7.66 16.38
C ASN A 143 -4.19 -8.00 16.78
N VAL A 144 -4.88 -7.03 17.36
CA VAL A 144 -6.33 -7.14 17.59
C VAL A 144 -7.03 -6.86 16.27
N ILE A 145 -7.92 -7.76 15.88
CA ILE A 145 -8.79 -7.63 14.70
C ILE A 145 -10.22 -7.38 15.15
N THR A 146 -10.96 -6.66 14.31
CA THR A 146 -12.40 -6.46 14.46
C THR A 146 -13.11 -7.28 13.39
N ASP A 147 -13.98 -8.18 13.80
CA ASP A 147 -14.97 -8.84 12.95
C ASP A 147 -16.07 -7.82 12.64
N LEU A 148 -16.13 -7.37 11.38
CA LEU A 148 -17.05 -6.33 10.95
C LEU A 148 -18.50 -6.81 10.84
N GLU A 149 -18.73 -8.12 10.73
CA GLU A 149 -20.09 -8.69 10.71
C GLU A 149 -20.71 -8.68 12.12
N LYS A 150 -19.87 -8.79 13.16
CA LYS A 150 -20.32 -8.76 14.57
C LYS A 150 -20.25 -7.37 15.19
N CYS A 151 -19.44 -6.46 14.66
CA CYS A 151 -19.18 -5.17 15.30
C CYS A 151 -20.28 -4.14 15.01
N ILE A 152 -21.10 -3.84 16.02
CA ILE A 152 -22.08 -2.74 15.96
C ILE A 152 -21.49 -1.34 16.19
N LYS A 153 -20.15 -1.22 16.24
CA LYS A 153 -19.43 0.07 16.35
C LYS A 153 -19.87 0.91 17.57
N CYS A 154 -20.20 0.26 18.68
CA CYS A 154 -20.76 0.92 19.87
C CYS A 154 -19.81 1.86 20.66
N LYS A 155 -18.59 2.14 20.20
CA LYS A 155 -17.54 2.92 20.91
C LYS A 155 -17.08 2.38 22.29
N ARG A 156 -17.67 1.31 22.85
CA ARG A 156 -17.26 0.73 24.15
C ARG A 156 -15.77 0.37 24.20
N CYS A 157 -15.25 -0.26 23.14
CA CYS A 157 -13.83 -0.60 23.05
C CYS A 157 -12.90 0.62 22.87
N GLN A 158 -13.39 1.73 22.31
CA GLN A 158 -12.66 3.00 22.27
C GLN A 158 -12.57 3.61 23.67
N TYR A 159 -13.69 3.64 24.40
CA TYR A 159 -13.79 4.19 25.75
C TYR A 159 -12.80 3.49 26.71
N TYR A 160 -12.77 2.17 26.72
CA TYR A 160 -11.89 1.39 27.61
C TYR A 160 -10.43 1.29 27.14
N CYS A 161 -10.07 1.87 25.99
CA CYS A 161 -8.72 1.80 25.46
C CYS A 161 -7.77 2.78 26.19
N PRO A 162 -6.81 2.30 27.00
CA PRO A 162 -5.99 3.19 27.84
C PRO A 162 -5.08 4.12 27.03
N THR A 163 -4.71 3.69 25.82
CA THR A 163 -3.83 4.45 24.94
C THR A 163 -4.59 5.16 23.82
N GLY A 164 -5.92 5.01 23.72
CA GLY A 164 -6.73 5.58 22.64
C GLY A 164 -6.39 5.04 21.25
N ALA A 165 -5.94 3.78 21.15
CA ALA A 165 -5.51 3.11 19.93
C ALA A 165 -6.63 2.75 18.94
N ILE A 166 -7.89 2.97 19.35
CA ILE A 166 -9.09 2.63 18.63
C ILE A 166 -9.85 3.93 18.41
N ILE A 167 -10.27 4.15 17.17
CA ILE A 167 -11.13 5.25 16.76
C ILE A 167 -12.39 4.63 16.18
N VAL A 168 -13.54 5.00 16.73
CA VAL A 168 -14.86 4.66 16.24
C VAL A 168 -15.56 5.97 15.94
N ASP A 169 -15.86 6.17 14.66
CA ASP A 169 -16.54 7.35 14.16
C ASP A 169 -17.93 6.92 13.69
N LEU A 170 -18.98 7.60 14.16
CA LEU A 170 -20.37 7.22 13.91
C LEU A 170 -21.11 8.38 13.27
N GLU A 171 -21.94 8.08 12.29
CA GLU A 171 -22.90 9.01 11.70
C GLU A 171 -24.13 9.10 12.61
N GLY A 172 -24.13 10.05 13.56
CA GLY A 172 -25.22 10.20 14.52
C GLY A 172 -24.78 10.77 15.86
N ASP A 173 -24.13 11.93 15.84
CA ASP A 173 -23.68 12.61 17.05
C ASP A 173 -24.85 12.86 18.01
N GLY A 174 -24.66 12.50 19.29
CA GLY A 174 -25.69 12.63 20.31
C GLY A 174 -26.72 11.49 20.34
N LEU A 175 -26.51 10.38 19.62
CA LEU A 175 -27.39 9.20 19.66
C LEU A 175 -26.72 8.00 20.36
N CYS A 176 -27.53 7.23 21.09
CA CYS A 176 -27.07 6.06 21.83
C CYS A 176 -26.67 4.95 20.86
N SER A 177 -25.43 4.48 20.97
CA SER A 177 -24.92 3.33 20.20
C SER A 177 -24.95 2.03 21.01
N GLU A 178 -25.78 1.96 22.04
CA GLU A 178 -25.93 0.77 22.90
C GLU A 178 -24.61 0.29 23.53
N CYS A 179 -23.71 1.23 23.81
CA CYS A 179 -22.37 0.95 24.34
C CYS A 179 -22.34 0.44 25.78
N ARG A 180 -23.45 0.65 26.53
CA ARG A 180 -23.61 0.30 27.94
C ARG A 180 -22.57 0.86 28.91
N VAL A 181 -21.77 1.85 28.50
CA VAL A 181 -20.84 2.55 29.41
C VAL A 181 -21.61 3.20 30.56
N CYS A 182 -22.80 3.74 30.29
CA CYS A 182 -23.68 4.30 31.30
C CYS A 182 -24.13 3.29 32.37
N GLU A 183 -24.27 2.01 32.01
CA GLU A 183 -24.57 0.91 32.93
C GLU A 183 -23.36 0.61 33.82
N ASP A 184 -22.15 0.53 33.24
CA ASP A 184 -20.92 0.25 33.99
C ASP A 184 -20.59 1.33 35.05
N VAL A 185 -20.85 2.59 34.72
CA VAL A 185 -20.47 3.72 35.57
C VAL A 185 -21.54 4.09 36.61
N CYS A 186 -22.76 3.53 36.51
CA CYS A 186 -23.87 3.86 37.38
C CYS A 186 -23.66 3.30 38.80
N PRO A 187 -23.43 4.15 39.82
CA PRO A 187 -23.07 3.68 41.16
C PRO A 187 -24.21 2.98 41.90
N VAL A 188 -25.45 3.22 41.48
CA VAL A 188 -26.67 2.71 42.11
C VAL A 188 -27.37 1.64 41.27
N GLY A 189 -26.79 1.25 40.12
CA GLY A 189 -27.39 0.26 39.22
C GLY A 189 -28.76 0.66 38.68
N ALA A 190 -29.00 1.96 38.50
CA ALA A 190 -30.26 2.49 37.96
C ALA A 190 -30.36 2.33 36.43
N ILE A 191 -29.29 1.93 35.73
CA ILE A 191 -29.28 1.79 34.28
C ILE A 191 -29.01 0.33 33.93
N LYS A 192 -29.86 -0.25 33.09
CA LYS A 192 -29.70 -1.61 32.57
C LYS A 192 -30.19 -1.67 31.12
N ASP A 193 -29.40 -2.28 30.22
CA ASP A 193 -29.78 -2.46 28.81
C ASP A 193 -30.24 -1.13 28.15
N THR A 194 -29.56 -0.01 28.45
CA THR A 194 -29.91 1.34 27.98
C THR A 194 -31.28 1.88 28.44
N THR A 195 -31.80 1.34 29.54
CA THR A 195 -33.05 1.78 30.18
C THR A 195 -32.75 2.28 31.58
N ILE A 196 -33.35 3.41 31.96
CA ILE A 196 -33.12 4.08 33.25
C ILE A 196 -34.32 3.82 34.17
N ASP A 197 -34.03 3.36 35.38
CA ASP A 197 -34.98 3.25 36.49
C ASP A 197 -34.99 4.58 37.25
N PRO A 198 -36.07 5.38 37.13
CA PRO A 198 -36.13 6.70 37.77
C PRO A 198 -36.22 6.61 39.29
N GLU A 199 -36.72 5.49 39.85
CA GLU A 199 -36.85 5.32 41.30
C GLU A 199 -35.49 5.05 41.96
N LYS A 200 -34.57 4.41 41.23
CA LYS A 200 -33.19 4.18 41.69
C LYS A 200 -32.24 5.33 41.37
N CYS A 201 -32.56 6.16 40.38
CA CYS A 201 -31.65 7.20 39.92
C CYS A 201 -31.48 8.31 40.96
N THR A 202 -30.23 8.58 41.35
CA THR A 202 -29.88 9.62 42.32
C THR A 202 -29.50 10.96 41.69
N LEU A 203 -29.62 11.09 40.37
CA LEU A 203 -29.22 12.29 39.61
C LEU A 203 -27.75 12.72 39.83
N CYS A 204 -26.84 11.76 40.02
CA CYS A 204 -25.40 12.05 40.12
C CYS A 204 -24.74 12.47 38.78
N LEU A 205 -25.45 12.34 37.66
CA LEU A 205 -25.05 12.72 36.29
C LEU A 205 -23.79 12.07 35.71
N LYS A 206 -23.15 11.13 36.41
CA LYS A 206 -21.95 10.43 35.92
C LYS A 206 -22.15 9.72 34.58
N CYS A 207 -23.32 9.15 34.33
CA CYS A 207 -23.64 8.52 33.04
C CYS A 207 -23.64 9.53 31.87
N MET A 208 -23.98 10.80 32.14
CA MET A 208 -23.95 11.88 31.17
C MET A 208 -22.53 12.29 30.84
N GLU A 209 -21.68 12.46 31.88
CA GLU A 209 -20.26 12.80 31.73
C GLU A 209 -19.47 11.73 30.97
N GLU A 210 -19.74 10.45 31.24
CA GLU A 210 -18.99 9.32 30.67
C GLU A 210 -19.56 8.81 29.34
N CYS A 211 -20.68 9.37 28.84
CA CYS A 211 -21.33 8.89 27.63
C CYS A 211 -20.45 9.12 26.38
N PRO A 212 -19.93 8.07 25.70
CA PRO A 212 -18.98 8.27 24.59
C PRO A 212 -19.57 8.95 23.34
N ASN A 213 -20.90 9.04 23.26
CA ASN A 213 -21.63 9.67 22.16
C ASN A 213 -22.41 10.92 22.58
N ASN A 214 -22.32 11.35 23.85
CA ASN A 214 -23.13 12.46 24.38
C ASN A 214 -24.65 12.26 24.17
N ALA A 215 -25.14 11.02 24.28
CA ALA A 215 -26.52 10.65 24.00
C ALA A 215 -27.47 10.82 25.20
N ILE A 216 -26.91 11.12 26.38
CA ILE A 216 -27.65 11.20 27.64
C ILE A 216 -27.86 12.68 27.98
N TYR A 217 -29.09 13.02 28.35
CA TYR A 217 -29.47 14.39 28.71
C TYR A 217 -30.46 14.38 29.88
N THR A 218 -30.74 15.55 30.43
CA THR A 218 -31.72 15.72 31.50
C THR A 218 -32.90 16.56 31.01
N ASP A 219 -34.11 16.16 31.41
CA ASP A 219 -35.35 16.89 31.18
C ASP A 219 -36.26 16.75 32.42
N ASP A 220 -36.76 17.85 32.96
CA ASP A 220 -37.55 17.90 34.21
C ASP A 220 -36.96 17.06 35.37
N PHE A 221 -35.66 17.19 35.63
CA PHE A 221 -34.92 16.41 36.64
C PHE A 221 -34.96 14.89 36.43
N THR A 222 -35.27 14.42 35.22
CA THR A 222 -35.17 13.02 34.82
C THR A 222 -34.05 12.84 33.81
N VAL A 223 -33.29 11.76 33.93
CA VAL A 223 -32.23 11.43 32.95
C VAL A 223 -32.87 10.65 31.81
N GLN A 224 -32.55 11.05 30.58
CA GLN A 224 -33.09 10.49 29.35
C GLN A 224 -31.94 10.09 28.40
N ILE A 225 -32.21 9.10 27.54
CA ILE A 225 -31.26 8.61 26.53
C ILE A 225 -31.86 8.82 25.15
N ARG A 226 -31.18 9.57 24.28
CA ARG A 226 -31.56 9.72 22.87
C ARG A 226 -31.23 8.43 22.14
N LYS A 227 -32.26 7.71 21.69
CA LYS A 227 -32.12 6.48 20.90
C LYS A 227 -32.24 6.81 19.41
N PRO A 228 -31.45 6.15 18.54
CA PRO A 228 -31.58 6.34 17.11
C PRO A 228 -32.82 5.60 16.58
N GLU A 229 -33.42 6.09 15.50
CA GLU A 229 -34.53 5.40 14.82
C GLU A 229 -34.06 4.22 13.97
N LYS A 230 -32.78 4.24 13.55
CA LYS A 230 -32.12 3.25 12.70
C LYS A 230 -30.76 2.89 13.28
N GLU A 231 -30.17 1.80 12.79
CA GLU A 231 -28.81 1.43 13.16
C GLU A 231 -27.82 2.54 12.77
N LEU A 232 -26.84 2.80 13.63
CA LEU A 232 -25.84 3.82 13.39
C LEU A 232 -24.77 3.29 12.44
N GLU A 233 -24.55 4.03 11.36
CA GLU A 233 -23.46 3.77 10.42
C GLU A 233 -22.16 4.43 10.90
N GLY A 234 -21.03 3.97 10.37
CA GLY A 234 -19.73 4.52 10.72
C GLY A 234 -18.58 3.55 10.53
N ILE A 235 -17.43 3.91 11.06
CA ILE A 235 -16.18 3.16 10.90
C ILE A 235 -15.53 2.85 12.24
N ILE A 236 -14.78 1.75 12.26
CA ILE A 236 -13.88 1.40 13.36
C ILE A 236 -12.47 1.16 12.82
N VAL A 237 -11.52 1.92 13.35
CA VAL A 237 -10.11 1.87 12.95
C VAL A 237 -9.27 1.63 14.20
N SER A 238 -8.37 0.65 14.13
CA SER A 238 -7.47 0.29 15.23
C SER A 238 -6.02 0.39 14.80
N CYS A 239 -5.14 0.73 15.74
CA CYS A 239 -3.70 0.62 15.54
C CYS A 239 -3.34 -0.81 15.09
N LEU A 240 -2.67 -0.91 13.95
CA LEU A 240 -2.27 -2.17 13.34
C LEU A 240 -1.08 -2.86 14.02
N ASN A 241 -0.43 -2.18 14.97
CA ASN A 241 0.79 -2.66 15.64
C ASN A 241 1.93 -2.98 14.64
N CYS A 242 2.01 -2.24 13.52
CA CYS A 242 3.00 -2.44 12.46
C CYS A 242 4.41 -1.90 12.76
N GLY A 243 4.56 -1.09 13.83
CA GLY A 243 5.86 -0.57 14.26
C GLY A 243 6.44 0.58 13.43
N LEU A 244 5.74 1.12 12.42
CA LEU A 244 6.25 2.23 11.62
C LEU A 244 6.64 3.46 12.45
N CYS A 245 5.76 3.87 13.37
CA CYS A 245 6.02 5.01 14.27
C CYS A 245 7.24 4.79 15.18
N ALA A 246 7.48 3.55 15.61
CA ALA A 246 8.68 3.20 16.36
C ALA A 246 9.94 3.24 15.48
N SER A 247 9.84 2.83 14.21
CA SER A 247 11.00 2.80 13.30
C SER A 247 11.54 4.18 12.91
N VAL A 248 10.73 5.23 13.06
CA VAL A 248 11.11 6.62 12.76
C VAL A 248 11.32 7.48 14.02
N CYS A 249 11.15 6.91 15.21
CA CYS A 249 11.29 7.64 16.46
C CYS A 249 12.76 7.80 16.84
N GLY A 250 13.35 8.97 16.54
CA GLY A 250 14.76 9.26 16.82
C GLY A 250 15.12 9.29 18.30
N THR A 251 14.22 9.73 19.18
CA THR A 251 14.46 9.77 20.63
C THR A 251 14.36 8.39 21.29
N GLY A 252 13.80 7.41 20.59
CA GLY A 252 13.52 6.09 21.15
C GLY A 252 12.35 6.07 22.16
N ALA A 253 11.52 7.13 22.22
CA ALA A 253 10.29 7.14 22.99
C ALA A 253 9.31 6.05 22.54
N LEU A 254 9.24 5.74 21.24
CA LEU A 254 8.48 4.62 20.70
C LEU A 254 9.41 3.48 20.28
N LYS A 255 9.15 2.27 20.77
CA LYS A 255 9.94 1.07 20.44
C LYS A 255 9.04 -0.14 20.19
N MET A 256 9.52 -1.06 19.36
CA MET A 256 8.94 -2.40 19.23
C MET A 256 9.68 -3.35 20.17
N VAL A 257 8.97 -3.93 21.12
CA VAL A 257 9.47 -4.93 22.07
C VAL A 257 8.57 -6.15 21.99
N ASP A 258 9.12 -7.31 21.62
CA ASP A 258 8.39 -8.57 21.44
C ASP A 258 7.14 -8.44 20.54
N GLY A 259 7.28 -7.70 19.44
CA GLY A 259 6.17 -7.46 18.50
C GLY A 259 5.09 -6.51 19.02
N LYS A 260 5.33 -5.76 20.10
CA LYS A 260 4.39 -4.80 20.69
C LYS A 260 5.00 -3.41 20.74
N ILE A 261 4.19 -2.39 20.47
CA ILE A 261 4.60 -1.00 20.66
C ILE A 261 4.68 -0.70 22.16
N ARG A 262 5.78 -0.05 22.56
CA ARG A 262 6.01 0.54 23.88
C ARG A 262 6.32 2.02 23.71
N TYR A 263 5.77 2.83 24.62
CA TYR A 263 5.94 4.28 24.65
C TYR A 263 6.48 4.71 25.99
N ASP A 264 7.61 5.41 25.99
CA ASP A 264 8.18 6.10 27.14
C ASP A 264 7.99 7.61 26.97
N PRO A 265 7.06 8.24 27.71
CA PRO A 265 6.81 9.67 27.61
C PRO A 265 7.98 10.52 28.11
N SER A 266 8.90 9.98 28.93
CA SER A 266 10.05 10.75 29.44
C SER A 266 11.11 11.03 28.36
N LEU A 267 11.11 10.22 27.30
CA LEU A 267 11.98 10.36 26.13
C LEU A 267 11.29 11.09 24.97
N CYS A 268 10.01 11.44 25.13
CA CYS A 268 9.23 12.07 24.07
C CYS A 268 9.40 13.59 24.13
N GLU A 269 10.05 14.14 23.10
CA GLU A 269 10.25 15.57 22.95
C GLU A 269 9.22 16.16 21.98
N GLU A 270 9.02 17.47 22.02
CA GLU A 270 8.20 18.18 21.03
C GLU A 270 8.96 18.30 19.71
N CYS A 271 8.82 17.29 18.85
CA CYS A 271 9.38 17.34 17.50
C CYS A 271 8.59 18.33 16.62
N GLU A 272 9.29 19.16 15.85
CA GLU A 272 8.69 20.10 14.89
C GLU A 272 7.89 19.37 13.80
N GLU A 273 8.49 18.37 13.15
CA GLU A 273 7.89 17.65 12.01
C GLU A 273 7.08 16.39 12.39
N LYS A 274 6.98 16.03 13.69
CA LYS A 274 6.23 14.87 14.23
C LYS A 274 6.17 13.61 13.31
N PRO A 275 7.32 13.07 12.86
CA PRO A 275 7.37 12.03 11.82
C PRO A 275 6.62 10.73 12.19
N CYS A 276 6.51 10.43 13.48
CA CYS A 276 5.76 9.27 13.97
C CYS A 276 4.26 9.31 13.62
N LEU A 277 3.66 10.50 13.56
CA LEU A 277 2.25 10.70 13.22
C LEU A 277 2.04 10.46 11.72
N ASP A 278 2.89 11.04 10.88
CA ASP A 278 2.78 10.99 9.42
C ASP A 278 2.94 9.59 8.83
N VAL A 279 3.78 8.77 9.48
CA VAL A 279 3.96 7.38 9.04
C VAL A 279 2.81 6.46 9.46
N CYS A 280 1.92 6.87 10.37
CA CYS A 280 0.84 6.02 10.88
C CYS A 280 -0.15 5.69 9.76
N PRO A 281 -0.20 4.43 9.27
CA PRO A 281 -0.98 4.08 8.08
C PRO A 281 -2.48 4.27 8.29
N VAL A 282 -2.93 3.97 9.51
CA VAL A 282 -4.33 4.04 9.92
C VAL A 282 -4.72 5.37 10.59
N GLY A 283 -3.77 6.28 10.79
CA GLY A 283 -4.02 7.59 11.39
C GLY A 283 -4.54 7.54 12.84
N THR A 284 -4.33 6.45 13.57
CA THR A 284 -4.76 6.37 14.97
C THR A 284 -3.84 7.13 15.92
N LEU A 285 -2.53 7.15 15.61
CA LEU A 285 -1.52 7.87 16.38
C LEU A 285 -1.73 9.38 16.27
N ARG A 286 -1.77 10.09 17.40
CA ARG A 286 -2.06 11.53 17.49
C ARG A 286 -1.43 12.16 18.72
N SER A 287 -1.29 13.49 18.71
CA SER A 287 -0.92 14.26 19.89
C SER A 287 -2.08 14.26 20.89
N GLY A 288 -1.79 13.98 22.16
CA GLY A 288 -2.69 14.10 23.30
C GLY A 288 -2.35 15.31 24.16
N ALA A 289 -2.88 15.34 25.39
CA ALA A 289 -2.61 16.42 26.35
C ALA A 289 -1.12 16.52 26.70
N HIS A 290 -0.63 17.75 26.85
CA HIS A 290 0.77 18.05 27.21
C HIS A 290 1.80 17.39 26.28
N GLY A 291 1.52 17.34 24.98
CA GLY A 291 2.45 16.79 23.97
C GLY A 291 2.59 15.25 23.98
N ARG A 292 1.93 14.54 24.89
CA ARG A 292 2.03 13.07 24.99
C ARG A 292 1.31 12.37 23.86
N LEU A 293 1.89 11.30 23.34
CA LEU A 293 1.25 10.53 22.26
C LEU A 293 0.06 9.70 22.76
N LYS A 294 -0.98 9.61 21.93
CA LYS A 294 -2.09 8.64 22.02
C LYS A 294 -2.21 7.91 20.68
N GLY A 295 -2.93 6.79 20.65
CA GLY A 295 -3.26 6.09 19.40
C GLY A 295 -2.44 4.85 19.07
N TYR A 296 -1.70 4.28 20.02
CA TYR A 296 -0.85 3.11 19.80
C TYR A 296 -1.34 1.90 20.61
N CYS A 297 -1.39 0.71 20.02
CA CYS A 297 -1.81 -0.50 20.71
C CYS A 297 -0.65 -1.10 21.52
N VAL A 298 -0.89 -1.34 22.81
CA VAL A 298 0.07 -2.03 23.72
C VAL A 298 -0.26 -3.51 23.93
N SER A 299 -1.29 -4.02 23.23
CA SER A 299 -1.79 -5.39 23.28
C SER A 299 -2.21 -5.83 24.70
N CYS A 300 -2.95 -4.99 25.41
CA CYS A 300 -3.42 -5.25 26.77
C CYS A 300 -4.70 -6.10 26.87
N GLY A 301 -5.45 -6.28 25.78
CA GLY A 301 -6.65 -7.11 25.76
C GLY A 301 -7.95 -6.43 26.25
N LYS A 302 -7.89 -5.26 26.89
CA LYS A 302 -9.10 -4.57 27.41
C LYS A 302 -10.22 -4.35 26.39
N CYS A 303 -9.88 -4.09 25.13
CA CYS A 303 -10.89 -3.93 24.07
C CYS A 303 -11.61 -5.23 23.72
N ILE A 304 -10.98 -6.39 23.95
CA ILE A 304 -11.56 -7.72 23.80
C ILE A 304 -12.45 -8.00 25.00
N GLU A 305 -11.95 -7.77 26.22
CA GLU A 305 -12.72 -7.93 27.46
C GLU A 305 -13.98 -7.06 27.47
N SER A 306 -13.88 -5.80 27.01
CA SER A 306 -15.03 -4.90 26.91
C SER A 306 -15.99 -5.25 25.76
N CYS A 307 -15.63 -6.19 24.89
CA CYS A 307 -16.45 -6.63 23.75
C CYS A 307 -17.08 -7.98 24.07
N ASP A 308 -17.65 -8.07 25.26
CA ASP A 308 -18.23 -9.25 25.90
C ASP A 308 -19.56 -9.70 25.31
N ILE A 309 -20.35 -8.78 24.74
CA ILE A 309 -21.66 -9.10 24.17
C ILE A 309 -21.54 -9.65 22.74
N TYR A 310 -20.84 -8.92 21.88
CA TYR A 310 -20.78 -9.22 20.44
C TYR A 310 -19.57 -10.06 20.05
N GLU A 311 -18.57 -10.17 20.93
CA GLU A 311 -17.33 -10.92 20.70
C GLU A 311 -16.63 -10.57 19.37
N ALA A 312 -16.84 -9.33 18.90
CA ALA A 312 -16.35 -8.86 17.62
C ALA A 312 -14.84 -8.58 17.60
N ARG A 313 -14.14 -8.67 18.74
CA ARG A 313 -12.72 -8.35 18.84
C ARG A 313 -11.93 -9.53 19.37
N SER A 314 -10.83 -9.87 18.70
CA SER A 314 -9.94 -10.96 19.13
C SER A 314 -8.49 -10.70 18.71
N PHE A 315 -7.54 -11.35 19.40
CA PHE A 315 -6.16 -11.41 18.91
C PHE A 315 -6.08 -12.42 17.77
N GLN A 316 -5.53 -11.98 16.64
CA GLN A 316 -5.33 -12.86 15.48
C GLN A 316 -3.93 -12.68 14.92
N LYS A 317 -3.41 -13.75 14.32
CA LYS A 317 -2.22 -13.71 13.49
C LYS A 317 -2.64 -13.46 12.05
N VAL A 318 -2.62 -12.19 11.66
CA VAL A 318 -2.86 -11.79 10.27
C VAL A 318 -1.68 -12.28 9.43
N LYS A 319 -1.99 -12.86 8.27
CA LYS A 319 -1.02 -13.29 7.28
C LYS A 319 -1.38 -12.73 5.92
N TRP A 320 -0.38 -12.51 5.08
CA TRP A 320 -0.57 -12.22 3.68
C TRP A 320 0.56 -12.87 2.89
N ASP A 321 0.17 -13.57 1.84
CA ASP A 321 1.01 -14.34 0.92
C ASP A 321 1.24 -13.60 -0.41
N GLY A 322 0.89 -12.30 -0.46
CA GLY A 322 1.00 -11.51 -1.68
C GLY A 322 -0.20 -11.64 -2.62
N THR A 323 -1.30 -12.28 -2.20
CA THR A 323 -2.53 -12.35 -2.99
C THR A 323 -3.04 -10.95 -3.39
N VAL A 324 -3.44 -10.84 -4.66
CA VAL A 324 -4.03 -9.65 -5.30
C VAL A 324 -5.21 -10.13 -6.15
N SER A 325 -6.33 -9.40 -6.14
CA SER A 325 -7.47 -9.72 -7.01
C SER A 325 -7.22 -9.34 -8.48
N GLU A 326 -8.09 -9.82 -9.36
CA GLU A 326 -8.10 -9.48 -10.78
C GLU A 326 -8.42 -8.01 -11.08
N ASP A 327 -8.94 -7.27 -10.10
CA ASP A 327 -9.21 -5.81 -10.20
C ASP A 327 -7.92 -4.97 -10.21
N CYS A 328 -6.74 -5.59 -10.20
CA CYS A 328 -5.47 -4.91 -10.23
C CYS A 328 -5.20 -4.23 -11.58
N ILE A 329 -5.41 -2.92 -11.63
CA ILE A 329 -5.11 -2.08 -12.81
C ILE A 329 -3.63 -1.71 -12.98
N SER A 330 -2.71 -2.35 -12.25
CA SER A 330 -1.25 -2.12 -12.35
C SER A 330 -0.80 -0.65 -12.18
N CYS A 331 -1.58 0.17 -11.45
CA CYS A 331 -1.35 1.63 -11.39
C CYS A 331 -0.06 2.05 -10.67
N GLY A 332 0.46 1.21 -9.79
CA GLY A 332 1.72 1.46 -9.08
C GLY A 332 1.62 2.13 -7.72
N THR A 333 0.42 2.56 -7.31
CA THR A 333 0.19 3.23 -6.01
C THR A 333 0.77 2.46 -4.83
N CYS A 334 0.59 1.14 -4.79
CA CYS A 334 1.11 0.29 -3.72
C CYS A 334 2.65 0.34 -3.61
N ALA A 335 3.37 0.37 -4.73
CA ALA A 335 4.83 0.45 -4.78
C ALA A 335 5.35 1.87 -4.50
N GLU A 336 4.53 2.89 -4.65
CA GLU A 336 4.86 4.27 -4.30
C GLU A 336 4.69 4.55 -2.80
N VAL A 337 3.61 4.04 -2.19
CA VAL A 337 3.31 4.30 -0.76
C VAL A 337 4.00 3.33 0.19
N CYS A 338 4.69 2.30 -0.33
CA CYS A 338 5.34 1.28 0.49
C CYS A 338 6.58 1.85 1.19
N PRO A 339 6.59 1.96 2.53
CA PRO A 339 7.70 2.59 3.27
C PRO A 339 8.95 1.71 3.40
N LYS A 340 8.92 0.51 2.80
CA LYS A 340 10.01 -0.47 2.84
C LYS A 340 10.46 -0.91 1.45
N ASP A 341 9.95 -0.27 0.39
CA ASP A 341 10.24 -0.63 -1.00
C ASP A 341 10.13 -2.14 -1.25
N ALA A 342 9.09 -2.74 -0.67
CA ALA A 342 8.87 -4.19 -0.68
C ALA A 342 8.01 -4.65 -1.86
N ILE A 343 7.54 -3.75 -2.72
CA ILE A 343 6.59 -4.05 -3.79
C ILE A 343 7.20 -3.69 -5.14
N THR A 344 7.24 -4.67 -6.04
CA THR A 344 7.57 -4.49 -7.46
C THR A 344 6.33 -4.78 -8.29
N LEU A 345 6.07 -3.96 -9.31
CA LEU A 345 4.91 -4.13 -10.18
C LEU A 345 5.12 -5.25 -11.19
N LYS A 346 4.04 -5.97 -11.47
CA LYS A 346 3.88 -6.87 -12.61
C LYS A 346 2.62 -6.45 -13.37
N ARG A 347 2.49 -6.84 -14.64
CA ARG A 347 1.21 -6.62 -15.33
C ARG A 347 0.13 -7.47 -14.68
N GLY A 348 -0.96 -6.83 -14.28
CA GLY A 348 -2.10 -7.44 -13.59
C GLY A 348 -1.85 -7.88 -12.14
N SER A 349 -0.66 -7.63 -11.57
CA SER A 349 -0.33 -8.11 -10.22
C SER A 349 0.86 -7.36 -9.60
N ILE A 350 1.34 -7.81 -8.45
CA ILE A 350 2.56 -7.33 -7.82
C ILE A 350 3.41 -8.48 -7.29
N GLU A 351 4.69 -8.22 -7.13
CA GLU A 351 5.62 -9.07 -6.40
C GLU A 351 5.98 -8.40 -5.07
N VAL A 352 6.04 -9.20 -4.00
CA VAL A 352 6.29 -8.72 -2.65
C VAL A 352 7.57 -9.35 -2.08
N ASP A 353 8.51 -8.50 -1.67
CA ASP A 353 9.64 -8.89 -0.83
C ASP A 353 9.17 -9.05 0.62
N PHE A 354 8.87 -10.28 1.02
CA PHE A 354 8.37 -10.62 2.35
C PHE A 354 9.41 -10.46 3.47
N ASP A 355 10.70 -10.28 3.14
CA ASP A 355 11.71 -9.94 4.13
C ASP A 355 11.71 -8.44 4.46
N LYS A 356 11.26 -7.59 3.54
CA LYS A 356 11.07 -6.15 3.76
C LYS A 356 9.66 -5.79 4.22
N CYS A 357 8.65 -6.56 3.82
CA CYS A 357 7.26 -6.26 4.16
C CYS A 357 7.01 -6.36 5.67
N ILE A 358 6.33 -5.35 6.22
CA ILE A 358 5.96 -5.27 7.65
C ILE A 358 4.43 -5.28 7.86
N LEU A 359 3.68 -5.65 6.82
CA LEU A 359 2.21 -5.66 6.81
C LEU A 359 1.54 -4.34 7.19
N CYS A 360 2.15 -3.18 6.97
CA CYS A 360 1.53 -1.90 7.40
C CYS A 360 0.20 -1.53 6.69
N GLU A 361 -0.23 -2.31 5.70
CA GLU A 361 -1.45 -2.16 4.91
C GLU A 361 -1.58 -0.86 4.11
N LYS A 362 -0.56 0.01 4.06
CA LYS A 362 -0.59 1.22 3.22
C LYS A 362 -0.96 0.91 1.76
N CYS A 363 -0.44 -0.19 1.21
CA CYS A 363 -0.76 -0.63 -0.14
C CYS A 363 -2.27 -0.90 -0.34
N GLY A 364 -2.94 -1.62 0.57
CA GLY A 364 -4.38 -1.86 0.53
C GLY A 364 -5.21 -0.61 0.84
N ILE A 365 -4.77 0.21 1.80
CA ILE A 365 -5.44 1.47 2.19
C ILE A 365 -5.52 2.45 1.00
N HIS A 366 -4.49 2.49 0.16
CA HIS A 366 -4.39 3.40 -0.99
C HIS A 366 -4.72 2.74 -2.34
N CYS A 367 -4.99 1.44 -2.39
CA CYS A 367 -5.30 0.75 -3.64
C CYS A 367 -6.64 1.27 -4.19
N PRO A 368 -6.72 1.90 -5.37
CA PRO A 368 -7.97 2.51 -5.85
C PRO A 368 -9.07 1.47 -6.11
N THR A 369 -8.71 0.24 -6.47
CA THR A 369 -9.64 -0.85 -6.82
C THR A 369 -9.83 -1.88 -5.70
N ASP A 370 -9.25 -1.65 -4.51
CA ASP A 370 -9.28 -2.59 -3.39
C ASP A 370 -8.73 -4.01 -3.70
N ALA A 371 -7.91 -4.14 -4.74
CA ALA A 371 -7.33 -5.41 -5.16
C ALA A 371 -6.36 -6.05 -4.14
N ILE A 372 -5.90 -5.29 -3.14
CA ILE A 372 -5.00 -5.77 -2.07
C ILE A 372 -5.80 -5.85 -0.76
N PRO A 373 -5.85 -7.02 -0.09
CA PRO A 373 -6.63 -7.18 1.13
C PRO A 373 -6.07 -6.33 2.28
N LYS A 374 -6.97 -5.89 3.17
CA LYS A 374 -6.66 -5.10 4.37
C LYS A 374 -7.57 -5.53 5.53
N THR A 375 -7.09 -5.37 6.75
CA THR A 375 -7.85 -5.70 7.98
C THR A 375 -8.47 -4.47 8.64
N THR A 376 -8.14 -3.28 8.15
CA THR A 376 -8.67 -2.02 8.63
C THR A 376 -9.78 -1.47 7.73
N MET A 377 -10.74 -0.77 8.32
CA MET A 377 -11.70 0.07 7.58
C MET A 377 -11.07 1.36 7.06
N ARG A 378 -9.81 1.68 7.42
CA ARG A 378 -9.15 2.87 6.89
C ARG A 378 -9.00 2.74 5.38
N LYS A 379 -9.57 3.69 4.65
CA LYS A 379 -9.45 3.79 3.19
C LYS A 379 -9.09 5.22 2.79
N LYS A 380 -8.23 5.34 1.80
CA LYS A 380 -7.96 6.59 1.09
C LYS A 380 -8.40 6.48 -0.36
N THR A 381 -8.98 7.55 -0.86
CA THR A 381 -9.42 7.69 -2.25
C THR A 381 -8.65 8.84 -2.89
N ILE A 382 -8.48 8.76 -4.21
CA ILE A 382 -7.89 9.86 -4.97
C ILE A 382 -8.97 10.94 -5.07
N LYS A 383 -8.66 12.13 -4.57
CA LYS A 383 -9.59 13.27 -4.55
C LYS A 383 -9.46 14.10 -5.81
N ASP A 384 -8.22 14.37 -6.20
CA ASP A 384 -7.87 15.27 -7.29
C ASP A 384 -6.46 14.95 -7.80
N GLY A 385 -6.07 15.54 -8.92
CA GLY A 385 -4.73 15.38 -9.48
C GLY A 385 -4.54 16.10 -10.80
N PHE A 386 -3.38 15.86 -11.40
CA PHE A 386 -3.00 16.45 -12.66
C PHE A 386 -2.18 15.44 -13.47
N THR A 387 -2.38 15.41 -14.79
CA THR A 387 -1.58 14.58 -15.70
C THR A 387 -1.34 15.30 -17.01
N LEU A 388 -0.08 15.54 -17.36
CA LEU A 388 0.33 16.15 -18.62
C LEU A 388 1.46 15.35 -19.27
N ILE A 389 1.38 15.17 -20.57
CA ILE A 389 2.42 14.52 -21.37
C ILE A 389 3.24 15.62 -22.05
N ASP A 390 4.53 15.73 -21.69
CA ASP A 390 5.46 16.61 -22.37
C ASP A 390 5.85 16.02 -23.74
N ASP A 391 5.32 16.63 -24.79
CA ASP A 391 5.50 16.17 -26.16
C ASP A 391 6.97 16.14 -26.59
N ARG A 392 7.80 17.03 -26.02
CA ARG A 392 9.24 17.12 -26.34
C ARG A 392 10.01 15.90 -25.83
N LEU A 393 9.57 15.35 -24.70
CA LEU A 393 10.18 14.17 -24.07
C LEU A 393 9.53 12.88 -24.55
N CYS A 394 8.31 12.93 -25.10
CA CYS A 394 7.59 11.74 -25.52
C CYS A 394 8.26 11.04 -26.72
N ILE A 395 8.44 9.72 -26.63
CA ILE A 395 8.92 8.88 -27.74
C ILE A 395 7.79 8.22 -28.55
N LYS A 396 6.54 8.61 -28.30
CA LYS A 396 5.33 8.18 -29.03
C LYS A 396 5.09 6.66 -29.06
N CYS A 397 5.59 5.93 -28.07
CA CYS A 397 5.51 4.46 -28.00
C CYS A 397 4.12 3.89 -27.67
N GLY A 398 3.15 4.70 -27.28
CA GLY A 398 1.77 4.25 -27.01
C GLY A 398 1.54 3.51 -25.69
N LEU A 399 2.59 3.18 -24.91
CA LEU A 399 2.45 2.45 -23.64
C LEU A 399 1.44 3.07 -22.65
N CYS A 400 1.37 4.39 -22.59
CA CYS A 400 0.43 5.09 -21.71
C CYS A 400 -1.03 4.93 -22.15
N ILE A 401 -1.28 4.74 -23.46
CA ILE A 401 -2.61 4.47 -24.01
C ILE A 401 -3.01 3.06 -23.60
N GLU A 402 -2.18 2.07 -23.92
CA GLU A 402 -2.42 0.65 -23.64
C GLU A 402 -2.62 0.34 -22.16
N THR A 403 -1.94 1.05 -21.25
CA THR A 403 -2.05 0.78 -19.81
C THR A 403 -3.19 1.54 -19.13
N CYS A 404 -3.86 2.47 -19.81
CA CYS A 404 -4.83 3.34 -19.19
C CYS A 404 -6.13 2.57 -18.91
N PRO A 405 -6.55 2.40 -17.64
CA PRO A 405 -7.77 1.64 -17.34
C PRO A 405 -9.06 2.37 -17.74
N GLU A 406 -9.01 3.68 -17.96
CA GLU A 406 -10.17 4.55 -18.25
C GLU A 406 -10.22 5.02 -19.70
N ASP A 407 -9.31 4.55 -20.56
CA ASP A 407 -9.14 5.03 -21.94
C ASP A 407 -9.06 6.57 -22.03
N ALA A 408 -8.46 7.19 -21.00
CA ALA A 408 -8.33 8.63 -20.87
C ALA A 408 -7.22 9.21 -21.75
N ILE A 409 -6.39 8.37 -22.38
CA ILE A 409 -5.22 8.82 -23.14
C ILE A 409 -5.40 8.42 -24.60
N THR A 410 -5.32 9.39 -25.50
CA THR A 410 -5.52 9.16 -26.94
C THR A 410 -4.44 9.81 -27.78
N LYS A 411 -4.35 9.39 -29.04
CA LYS A 411 -3.42 9.93 -30.02
C LYS A 411 -4.16 10.83 -31.01
N THR A 412 -3.72 12.08 -31.15
CA THR A 412 -4.33 13.04 -32.08
C THR A 412 -3.87 12.82 -33.52
N PRO A 413 -4.57 13.39 -34.53
CA PRO A 413 -4.14 13.35 -35.93
C PRO A 413 -2.73 13.91 -36.16
N GLU A 414 -2.31 14.90 -35.36
CA GLU A 414 -0.97 15.49 -35.38
C GLU A 414 0.08 14.66 -34.64
N ASN A 415 -0.21 13.38 -34.36
CA ASN A 415 0.70 12.45 -33.69
C ASN A 415 1.09 12.90 -32.26
N ARG A 416 0.24 13.68 -31.59
CA ARG A 416 0.40 14.05 -30.18
C ARG A 416 -0.36 13.07 -29.28
N ILE A 417 0.16 12.82 -28.09
CA ILE A 417 -0.56 12.01 -27.09
C ILE A 417 -1.14 12.98 -26.07
N VAL A 418 -2.45 12.90 -25.85
CA VAL A 418 -3.20 13.83 -24.99
C VAL A 418 -4.01 13.07 -23.96
N VAL A 419 -4.31 13.73 -22.84
CA VAL A 419 -5.09 13.19 -21.72
C VAL A 419 -6.44 13.90 -21.66
N ASP A 420 -7.52 13.13 -21.55
CA ASP A 420 -8.86 13.61 -21.24
C ASP A 420 -9.03 13.66 -19.72
N GLU A 421 -9.02 14.87 -19.16
CA GLU A 421 -9.14 15.10 -17.72
C GLU A 421 -10.49 14.64 -17.15
N ASN A 422 -11.54 14.55 -17.97
CA ASN A 422 -12.85 14.09 -17.51
C ASN A 422 -12.89 12.57 -17.27
N LYS A 423 -11.98 11.82 -17.88
CA LYS A 423 -11.85 10.37 -17.71
C LYS A 423 -10.70 9.99 -16.79
N CYS A 424 -9.74 10.88 -16.59
CA CYS A 424 -8.55 10.57 -15.81
C CYS A 424 -8.88 10.45 -14.31
N ILE A 425 -8.70 9.26 -13.74
CA ILE A 425 -8.82 9.03 -12.29
C ILE A 425 -7.52 9.28 -11.51
N TYR A 426 -6.51 9.87 -12.17
CA TYR A 426 -5.18 10.15 -11.60
C TYR A 426 -4.52 8.96 -10.89
N CYS A 427 -4.70 7.74 -11.43
CA CYS A 427 -4.16 6.52 -10.81
C CYS A 427 -2.63 6.41 -10.92
N GLY A 428 -2.02 7.06 -11.92
CA GLY A 428 -0.56 7.08 -12.13
C GLY A 428 0.01 5.94 -12.97
N ALA A 429 -0.83 5.04 -13.52
CA ALA A 429 -0.39 3.90 -14.34
C ALA A 429 0.52 4.35 -15.51
N CYS A 430 0.09 5.38 -16.25
CA CYS A 430 0.83 5.93 -17.38
C CYS A 430 2.22 6.45 -16.98
N ASN A 431 2.32 7.15 -15.84
CA ASN A 431 3.57 7.71 -15.33
C ASN A 431 4.57 6.61 -14.92
N ASN A 432 4.06 5.51 -14.35
CA ASN A 432 4.90 4.38 -13.94
C ASN A 432 5.44 3.56 -15.12
N ILE A 433 4.66 3.42 -16.19
CA ILE A 433 5.09 2.66 -17.38
C ILE A 433 5.96 3.47 -18.33
N CYS A 434 5.91 4.82 -18.31
CA CYS A 434 6.56 5.67 -19.29
C CYS A 434 8.09 5.50 -19.32
N PRO A 435 8.68 4.94 -20.40
CA PRO A 435 10.12 4.69 -20.47
C PRO A 435 10.96 5.94 -20.68
N ALA A 436 10.32 7.04 -21.12
CA ALA A 436 10.96 8.33 -21.39
C ALA A 436 10.78 9.35 -20.26
N LYS A 437 10.04 8.98 -19.19
CA LYS A 437 9.62 9.89 -18.10
C LYS A 437 9.05 11.22 -18.61
N ALA A 438 8.24 11.14 -19.67
CA ALA A 438 7.61 12.29 -20.32
C ALA A 438 6.31 12.76 -19.65
N ILE A 439 5.89 12.12 -18.55
CA ILE A 439 4.59 12.38 -17.92
C ILE A 439 4.82 13.16 -16.63
N LEU A 440 4.27 14.37 -16.58
CA LEU A 440 4.14 15.20 -15.39
C LEU A 440 2.85 14.76 -14.69
N PHE A 441 2.96 14.33 -13.44
CA PHE A 441 1.87 13.68 -12.72
C PHE A 441 1.89 14.05 -11.24
N GLU A 442 0.74 14.46 -10.73
CA GLU A 442 0.49 14.67 -9.31
C GLU A 442 -0.91 14.14 -8.94
N ARG A 443 -1.08 13.79 -7.67
CA ARG A 443 -2.38 13.37 -7.13
C ARG A 443 -2.48 13.72 -5.66
N GLU A 444 -3.71 13.92 -5.22
CA GLU A 444 -4.06 14.15 -3.82
C GLU A 444 -4.96 13.03 -3.31
N PHE A 445 -4.67 12.54 -2.11
CA PHE A 445 -5.50 11.56 -1.43
C PHE A 445 -6.36 12.23 -0.36
N SER A 446 -7.63 11.85 -0.29
CA SER A 446 -8.50 12.11 0.86
C SER A 446 -8.81 10.83 1.61
N LEU A 447 -9.30 10.97 2.85
CA LEU A 447 -9.94 9.86 3.53
C LEU A 447 -11.26 9.55 2.84
N SER A 448 -11.55 8.28 2.63
CA SER A 448 -12.92 7.87 2.32
C SER A 448 -13.78 8.25 3.50
N LYS A 449 -14.94 8.86 3.22
CA LYS A 449 -16.02 8.95 4.20
C LYS A 449 -16.47 7.54 4.56
#